data_AF-A0A359HGS6-F1
#
_entry.id   AF-A0A359HGS6-F1
#
_cell.length_a   1.000
_cell.length_b   1.000
_cell.length_c   1.000
_cell.angle_alpha   90.00
_cell.angle_beta   90.00
_cell.angle_gamma   90.00
#
_symmetry.space_group_name_H-M   'P 1'
#
loop_
_entity.id
_entity.type
_entity.pdbx_description
1 polymer ?
#
loop_
_entity_poly.entity_id
_entity_poly.type
_entity_poly.pdbx_seq_one_letter_code
_entity_poly.pdbx_strand_id
1 'polypeptide(L)'
;MKKLTLARVSIFLAIFVALLLVMALPGSNALADEGQSPNVRFTILNYSHQPFSINLYGSEQFSYTVAPYSKLVTIVPRGTYSFTMEACKHTSSGTINLNIYQTMHVPVCGGTAKPVGEKIHDIDTSDYIKMVRITIRNKTKEPVRLYLRTLDNHYYLNLLPRETTTLVVPRDRYVYSFVACGDLEAGYYEARVMIPLDLKCTSK
;
A
#
# COMPACT_ATOMS: atom_id res chain seq x y z
N MET A 1 74.90 -41.39 21.79
CA MET A 1 74.00 -41.35 20.61
C MET A 1 72.54 -41.43 21.07
N LYS A 2 71.58 -40.79 20.37
CA LYS A 2 70.10 -40.81 20.57
C LYS A 2 69.40 -39.69 21.39
N LYS A 3 69.94 -38.46 21.48
CA LYS A 3 69.14 -37.29 21.97
C LYS A 3 68.64 -36.34 20.87
N LEU A 4 69.09 -36.50 19.63
CA LEU A 4 68.77 -35.57 18.53
C LEU A 4 67.41 -35.83 17.84
N THR A 5 66.77 -36.97 18.08
CA THR A 5 65.51 -37.35 17.42
C THR A 5 64.26 -36.80 18.11
N LEU A 6 64.30 -36.57 19.42
CA LEU A 6 63.14 -36.12 20.19
C LEU A 6 62.76 -34.65 19.90
N ALA A 7 63.77 -33.80 19.73
CA ALA A 7 63.58 -32.37 19.46
C ALA A 7 62.92 -32.14 18.09
N ARG A 8 63.27 -32.94 17.07
CA ARG A 8 62.69 -32.82 15.73
C ARG A 8 61.21 -33.23 15.70
N VAL A 9 60.85 -34.30 16.41
CA VAL A 9 59.44 -34.76 16.50
C VAL A 9 58.56 -33.72 17.21
N SER A 10 59.10 -33.05 18.22
CA SER A 10 58.37 -32.02 18.99
C SER A 10 58.03 -30.78 18.14
N ILE A 11 58.94 -30.37 17.26
CA ILE A 11 58.73 -29.23 16.36
C ILE A 11 57.66 -29.54 15.30
N PHE A 12 57.68 -30.73 14.72
CA PHE A 12 56.66 -31.14 13.74
C PHE A 12 55.26 -31.23 14.36
N LEU A 13 55.16 -31.72 15.61
CA LEU A 13 53.88 -31.81 16.31
C LEU A 13 53.32 -30.41 16.61
N ALA A 14 54.16 -29.45 17.03
CA ALA A 14 53.74 -28.08 17.28
C ALA A 14 53.22 -27.38 16.00
N ILE A 15 53.89 -27.60 14.87
CA ILE A 15 53.47 -27.06 13.57
C ILE A 15 52.13 -27.68 13.13
N PHE A 16 51.96 -28.99 13.32
CA PHE A 16 50.73 -29.69 12.95
C PHE A 16 49.53 -29.24 13.79
N VAL A 17 49.72 -29.02 15.10
CA VAL A 17 48.67 -28.50 15.99
C VAL A 17 48.32 -27.04 15.65
N ALA A 18 49.31 -26.21 15.32
CA ALA A 18 49.06 -24.84 14.88
C ALA A 18 48.26 -24.79 13.56
N LEU A 19 48.54 -25.70 12.63
CA LEU A 19 47.82 -25.78 11.34
C LEU A 19 46.35 -26.22 11.52
N LEU A 20 46.09 -27.14 12.46
CA LEU A 20 44.73 -27.58 12.79
C LEU A 20 43.89 -26.47 13.44
N LEU A 21 44.51 -25.58 14.23
CA LEU A 21 43.80 -24.46 14.85
C LEU A 21 43.30 -23.42 13.84
N VAL A 22 44.01 -23.23 12.72
CA VAL A 22 43.61 -22.28 11.67
C VAL A 22 42.39 -22.77 10.89
N MET A 23 42.20 -24.09 10.77
CA MET A 23 41.02 -24.68 10.10
C MET A 23 39.77 -24.70 10.98
N ALA A 24 39.88 -24.46 12.29
CA ALA A 24 38.75 -24.40 13.22
C ALA A 24 38.15 -22.99 13.37
N LEU A 25 38.76 -21.98 12.76
CA LEU A 25 38.12 -20.68 12.65
C LEU A 25 36.87 -20.86 11.79
N PRO A 26 35.68 -20.46 12.27
CA PRO A 26 34.49 -20.47 11.43
C PRO A 26 34.82 -19.60 10.23
N GLY A 27 35.04 -20.24 9.09
CA GLY A 27 35.05 -19.58 7.80
C GLY A 27 33.70 -18.90 7.72
N SER A 28 33.69 -17.58 7.97
CA SER A 28 32.56 -16.75 7.68
C SER A 28 32.35 -16.92 6.19
N ASN A 29 31.47 -17.85 5.84
CA ASN A 29 30.88 -18.00 4.53
C ASN A 29 30.09 -16.70 4.31
N ALA A 30 30.82 -15.62 4.01
CA ALA A 30 30.31 -14.54 3.22
C ALA A 30 30.06 -15.19 1.86
N LEU A 31 28.92 -15.88 1.76
CA LEU A 31 28.27 -16.18 0.50
C LEU A 31 28.12 -14.81 -0.14
N ALA A 32 29.07 -14.48 -1.01
CA ALA A 32 28.95 -13.33 -1.85
C ALA A 32 27.64 -13.54 -2.59
N ASP A 33 26.68 -12.65 -2.34
CA ASP A 33 25.46 -12.48 -3.13
C ASP A 33 25.89 -11.92 -4.51
N GLU A 34 26.76 -12.68 -5.17
CA GLU A 34 27.46 -12.39 -6.41
C GLU A 34 26.45 -12.46 -7.54
N GLY A 35 25.78 -11.34 -7.78
CA GLY A 35 25.07 -11.15 -9.03
C GLY A 35 23.93 -10.14 -8.99
N GLN A 36 23.41 -9.79 -7.82
CA GLN A 36 22.33 -8.80 -7.74
C GLN A 36 22.87 -7.43 -7.36
N SER A 37 22.59 -6.43 -8.21
CA SER A 37 22.83 -5.03 -7.88
C SER A 37 22.21 -4.71 -6.51
N PRO A 38 22.92 -3.99 -5.61
CA PRO A 38 22.39 -3.62 -4.29
C PRO A 38 21.13 -2.77 -4.39
N ASN A 39 20.86 -2.22 -5.57
CA ASN A 39 19.69 -1.40 -5.84
C ASN A 39 18.72 -2.12 -6.78
N VAL A 40 17.46 -1.70 -6.69
CA VAL A 40 16.36 -2.19 -7.52
C VAL A 40 15.62 -1.03 -8.17
N ARG A 41 15.01 -1.28 -9.34
CA ARG A 41 14.12 -0.32 -9.99
C ARG A 41 12.75 -0.36 -9.33
N PHE A 42 12.27 0.80 -8.90
CA PHE A 42 10.91 1.01 -8.43
C PHE A 42 10.20 1.99 -9.36
N THR A 43 9.05 1.58 -9.90
CA THR A 43 8.27 2.40 -10.84
C THR A 43 6.91 2.72 -10.22
N ILE A 44 6.46 3.95 -10.37
CA ILE A 44 5.12 4.38 -9.94
C ILE A 44 4.40 4.96 -11.15
N LEU A 45 3.21 4.42 -11.44
CA LEU A 45 2.34 4.85 -12.54
C LEU A 45 1.08 5.47 -11.94
N ASN A 46 0.97 6.80 -12.02
CA ASN A 46 -0.19 7.50 -11.50
C ASN A 46 -1.24 7.73 -12.59
N TYR A 47 -2.31 6.92 -12.58
CA TYR A 47 -3.46 7.11 -13.48
C TYR A 47 -4.53 8.04 -12.91
N SER A 48 -4.34 8.55 -11.69
CA SER A 48 -5.29 9.47 -11.05
C SER A 48 -5.15 10.89 -11.61
N HIS A 49 -6.25 11.65 -11.50
CA HIS A 49 -6.28 13.10 -11.73
C HIS A 49 -5.71 13.89 -10.53
N GLN A 50 -5.34 13.20 -9.45
CA GLN A 50 -4.75 13.79 -8.24
C GLN A 50 -3.28 13.34 -8.10
N PRO A 51 -2.43 14.15 -7.45
CA PRO A 51 -1.08 13.72 -7.11
C PRO A 51 -1.12 12.50 -6.18
N PHE A 52 -0.11 11.67 -6.30
CA PHE A 52 0.16 10.54 -5.42
C PHE A 52 1.43 10.82 -4.63
N SER A 53 1.44 10.56 -3.33
CA SER A 53 2.65 10.63 -2.52
C SER A 53 2.91 9.29 -1.82
N ILE A 54 4.19 8.95 -1.67
CA ILE A 54 4.63 7.80 -0.89
C ILE A 54 5.92 8.12 -0.15
N ASN A 55 5.93 7.82 1.14
CA ASN A 55 7.10 7.80 2.00
C ASN A 55 7.49 6.35 2.24
N LEU A 56 8.76 6.02 2.01
CA LEU A 56 9.35 4.71 2.28
C LEU A 56 10.33 4.84 3.45
N TYR A 57 10.22 3.92 4.40
CA TYR A 57 11.01 3.86 5.63
C TYR A 57 11.71 2.49 5.73
N GLY A 58 13.03 2.47 5.50
CA GLY A 58 13.87 1.28 5.57
C GLY A 58 15.25 1.61 6.12
N SER A 59 16.31 1.01 5.53
CA SER A 59 17.70 1.41 5.80
C SER A 59 17.96 2.87 5.42
N GLU A 60 17.27 3.33 4.37
CA GLU A 60 17.21 4.71 3.92
C GLU A 60 15.74 5.17 3.88
N GLN A 61 15.53 6.49 3.84
CA GLN A 61 14.19 7.09 3.77
C GLN A 61 14.02 7.82 2.44
N PHE A 62 12.89 7.58 1.78
CA PHE A 62 12.56 8.20 0.50
C PHE A 62 11.17 8.82 0.55
N SER A 63 11.01 9.98 -0.08
CA SER A 63 9.72 10.65 -0.24
C SER A 63 9.53 10.98 -1.71
N TYR A 64 8.48 10.44 -2.31
CA TYR A 64 8.17 10.64 -3.72
C TYR A 64 6.77 11.24 -3.87
N THR A 65 6.66 12.23 -4.77
CA THR A 65 5.39 12.78 -5.23
C THR A 65 5.30 12.61 -6.74
N VAL A 66 4.23 11.97 -7.21
CA VAL A 66 3.99 11.66 -8.62
C VAL A 66 2.78 12.46 -9.09
N ALA A 67 3.01 13.34 -10.07
CA ALA A 67 1.97 14.22 -10.62
C ALA A 67 0.81 13.41 -11.24
N PRO A 68 -0.38 14.02 -11.42
CA PRO A 68 -1.49 13.40 -12.13
C PRO A 68 -1.09 12.87 -13.51
N TYR A 69 -1.60 11.70 -13.90
CA TYR A 69 -1.36 11.07 -15.21
C TYR A 69 0.12 10.94 -15.61
N SER A 70 1.01 10.75 -14.62
CA SER A 70 2.46 10.72 -14.85
C SER A 70 3.11 9.44 -14.33
N LYS A 71 4.40 9.29 -14.64
CA LYS A 71 5.22 8.14 -14.28
C LYS A 71 6.49 8.59 -13.58
N LEU A 72 6.81 7.94 -12.47
CA LEU A 72 8.12 8.03 -11.81
C LEU A 72 8.86 6.71 -11.97
N VAL A 73 10.14 6.78 -12.32
CA VAL A 73 11.06 5.65 -12.28
C VAL A 73 12.23 6.05 -11.39
N THR A 74 12.46 5.28 -10.33
CA THR A 74 13.54 5.52 -9.38
C THR A 74 14.30 4.24 -9.11
N ILE A 75 15.48 4.38 -8.49
CA ILE A 75 16.33 3.30 -8.05
C ILE A 75 16.46 3.43 -6.54
N VAL A 76 16.17 2.35 -5.81
CA VAL A 76 16.21 2.31 -4.35
C VAL A 76 17.04 1.10 -3.88
N PRO A 77 17.72 1.18 -2.73
CA PRO A 77 18.38 0.02 -2.14
C PRO A 77 17.39 -1.12 -1.92
N ARG A 78 17.82 -2.36 -2.18
CA ARG A 78 17.01 -3.55 -1.92
C ARG A 78 16.71 -3.67 -0.43
N GLY A 79 15.47 -4.05 -0.11
CA GLY A 79 15.05 -4.26 1.26
C GLY A 79 13.54 -4.30 1.42
N THR A 80 13.10 -4.53 2.65
CA THR A 80 11.71 -4.37 3.05
C THR A 80 11.54 -2.98 3.65
N TYR A 81 10.55 -2.23 3.16
CA TYR A 81 10.25 -0.89 3.60
C TYR A 81 8.87 -0.86 4.25
N SER A 82 8.74 -0.17 5.37
CA SER A 82 7.43 0.33 5.78
C SER A 82 7.10 1.53 4.90
N PHE A 83 5.84 1.74 4.56
CA PHE A 83 5.45 2.90 3.78
C PHE A 83 4.23 3.60 4.37
N THR A 84 4.14 4.89 4.08
CA THR A 84 2.91 5.68 4.20
C THR A 84 2.66 6.32 2.85
N MET A 85 1.49 6.09 2.27
CA MET A 85 1.11 6.66 0.98
C MET A 85 -0.16 7.49 1.12
N GLU A 86 -0.27 8.53 0.30
CA GLU A 86 -1.49 9.34 0.16
C GLU A 86 -1.95 9.34 -1.29
N ALA A 87 -3.20 8.97 -1.50
CA ALA A 87 -3.89 9.11 -2.78
C ALA A 87 -5.35 9.43 -2.52
N CYS A 88 -6.00 10.19 -3.40
CA CYS A 88 -7.43 10.46 -3.30
C CYS A 88 -7.85 11.09 -1.96
N LYS A 89 -6.96 11.90 -1.34
CA LYS A 89 -7.10 12.48 0.01
C LYS A 89 -7.25 11.44 1.12
N HIS A 90 -6.75 10.23 0.90
CA HIS A 90 -6.75 9.15 1.87
C HIS A 90 -5.32 8.67 2.07
N THR A 91 -4.95 8.49 3.34
CA THR A 91 -3.64 7.97 3.72
C THR A 91 -3.77 6.51 4.09
N SER A 92 -2.84 5.68 3.60
CA SER A 92 -2.72 4.28 3.96
C SER A 92 -1.27 3.93 4.26
N SER A 93 -1.04 2.93 5.09
CA SER A 93 0.30 2.49 5.47
C SER A 93 0.41 0.97 5.39
N GLY A 94 1.63 0.48 5.20
CA GLY A 94 1.88 -0.95 5.06
C GLY A 94 3.36 -1.25 4.90
N THR A 95 3.66 -2.41 4.34
CA THR A 95 5.03 -2.85 4.04
C THR A 95 5.16 -3.28 2.60
N ILE A 96 6.28 -2.96 1.97
CA ILE A 96 6.60 -3.32 0.58
C ILE A 96 7.98 -3.98 0.52
N ASN A 97 8.08 -5.09 -0.21
CA ASN A 97 9.33 -5.78 -0.44
C ASN A 97 9.94 -5.31 -1.79
N LEU A 98 11.00 -4.51 -1.70
CA LEU A 98 11.77 -3.99 -2.82
C LEU A 98 13.05 -4.81 -3.04
N ASN A 99 13.03 -6.11 -2.72
CA ASN A 99 14.10 -7.04 -3.13
C ASN A 99 13.95 -7.49 -4.59
N ILE A 100 12.86 -7.16 -5.27
CA ILE A 100 12.65 -7.40 -6.70
C ILE A 100 12.12 -6.12 -7.33
N TYR A 101 12.20 -5.99 -8.66
CA TYR A 101 11.61 -4.84 -9.32
C TYR A 101 10.10 -4.81 -9.06
N GLN A 102 9.57 -3.62 -8.81
CA GLN A 102 8.17 -3.40 -8.49
C GLN A 102 7.62 -2.23 -9.31
N THR A 103 6.39 -2.36 -9.78
CA THR A 103 5.61 -1.33 -10.44
C THR A 103 4.34 -1.09 -9.63
N MET A 104 4.23 0.08 -9.03
CA MET A 104 3.03 0.51 -8.31
C MET A 104 2.07 1.23 -9.26
N HIS A 105 0.86 0.72 -9.38
CA HIS A 105 -0.21 1.29 -10.16
C HIS A 105 -1.17 2.05 -9.24
N VAL A 106 -1.30 3.36 -9.45
CA VAL A 106 -2.25 4.21 -8.72
C VAL A 106 -3.48 4.40 -9.61
N PRO A 107 -4.63 3.80 -9.27
CA PRO A 107 -5.83 3.89 -10.10
C PRO A 107 -6.52 5.25 -9.97
N VAL A 108 -7.47 5.50 -10.86
CA VAL A 108 -8.37 6.66 -10.75
C VAL A 108 -9.20 6.53 -9.47
N CYS A 109 -9.26 7.59 -8.67
CA CYS A 109 -10.06 7.63 -7.45
C CYS A 109 -11.53 7.23 -7.68
N GLY A 110 -11.99 6.19 -7.00
CA GLY A 110 -13.34 5.64 -7.14
C GLY A 110 -13.61 4.97 -8.49
N GLY A 111 -12.59 4.78 -9.32
CA GLY A 111 -12.65 3.95 -10.53
C GLY A 111 -12.53 2.47 -10.17
N THR A 112 -12.93 1.61 -11.10
CA THR A 112 -12.65 0.18 -10.99
C THR A 112 -11.14 -0.02 -11.09
N ALA A 113 -10.56 -0.69 -10.10
CA ALA A 113 -9.20 -1.22 -10.22
C ALA A 113 -9.15 -2.04 -11.52
N LYS A 114 -8.16 -1.79 -12.38
CA LYS A 114 -7.91 -2.73 -13.47
C LYS A 114 -7.45 -4.01 -12.79
N PRO A 115 -7.99 -5.19 -13.15
CA PRO A 115 -7.41 -6.43 -12.66
C PRO A 115 -5.96 -6.43 -13.13
N VAL A 116 -5.04 -6.17 -12.20
CA VAL A 116 -3.63 -6.41 -12.41
C VAL A 116 -3.56 -7.92 -12.55
N GLY A 117 -3.41 -8.41 -13.78
CA GLY A 117 -3.14 -9.83 -13.98
C GLY A 117 -1.96 -10.18 -13.08
N GLU A 118 -2.07 -11.26 -12.30
CA GLU A 118 -1.18 -11.65 -11.19
C GLU A 118 0.31 -11.69 -11.57
N LYS A 119 0.89 -10.51 -11.79
CA LYS A 119 2.31 -10.33 -12.03
C LYS A 119 2.91 -10.06 -10.68
N ILE A 120 3.88 -10.88 -10.32
CA ILE A 120 4.62 -10.85 -9.05
C ILE A 120 5.25 -9.47 -8.76
N HIS A 121 5.33 -8.60 -9.78
CA HIS A 121 6.01 -7.31 -9.77
C HIS A 121 5.07 -6.11 -9.81
N ASP A 122 3.75 -6.32 -9.81
CA ASP A 122 2.79 -5.24 -9.92
C ASP A 122 2.04 -5.09 -8.59
N ILE A 123 1.99 -3.86 -8.09
CA ILE A 123 1.30 -3.50 -6.85
C ILE A 123 0.14 -2.58 -7.22
N ASP A 124 -1.08 -2.99 -6.92
CA ASP A 124 -2.26 -2.13 -7.07
C ASP A 124 -2.49 -1.35 -5.77
N THR A 125 -2.46 -0.01 -5.83
CA THR A 125 -2.71 0.77 -4.60
C THR A 125 -4.16 0.71 -4.15
N SER A 126 -5.11 0.23 -4.95
CA SER A 126 -6.50 0.02 -4.52
C SER A 126 -6.65 -1.04 -3.43
N ASP A 127 -5.67 -1.94 -3.28
CA ASP A 127 -5.64 -2.90 -2.17
C ASP A 127 -5.42 -2.19 -0.82
N TYR A 128 -4.74 -1.04 -0.84
CA TYR A 128 -4.44 -0.22 0.33
C TYR A 128 -5.38 0.98 0.47
N ILE A 129 -5.79 1.58 -0.64
CA ILE A 129 -6.66 2.75 -0.73
C ILE A 129 -7.95 2.32 -1.41
N LYS A 130 -8.82 1.70 -0.63
CA LYS A 130 -10.10 1.17 -1.10
C LYS A 130 -11.11 2.31 -1.22
N MET A 131 -11.00 3.15 -2.24
CA MET A 131 -11.98 4.22 -2.51
C MET A 131 -12.98 3.75 -3.56
N VAL A 132 -14.26 4.05 -3.37
CA VAL A 132 -15.35 3.73 -4.30
C VAL A 132 -16.10 5.00 -4.70
N ARG A 133 -16.59 5.04 -5.94
CA ARG A 133 -17.55 6.05 -6.39
C ARG A 133 -18.97 5.55 -6.12
N ILE A 134 -19.70 6.29 -5.30
CA ILE A 134 -21.09 6.01 -4.96
C ILE A 134 -21.99 7.03 -5.65
N THR A 135 -23.16 6.59 -6.10
CA THR A 135 -24.18 7.45 -6.70
C THR A 135 -25.29 7.64 -5.67
N ILE A 136 -25.62 8.89 -5.37
CA ILE A 136 -26.67 9.25 -4.41
C ILE A 136 -27.78 9.94 -5.19
N ARG A 137 -29.01 9.45 -5.05
CA ARG A 137 -30.17 9.93 -5.81
C ARG A 137 -31.25 10.40 -4.86
N ASN A 138 -31.60 11.69 -4.94
CA ASN A 138 -32.78 12.19 -4.28
C ASN A 138 -34.03 11.81 -5.09
N LYS A 139 -34.73 10.74 -4.71
CA LYS A 139 -35.97 10.31 -5.36
C LYS A 139 -37.22 10.96 -4.78
N THR A 140 -37.07 11.91 -3.86
CA THR A 140 -38.19 12.68 -3.30
C THR A 140 -38.58 13.84 -4.24
N LYS A 141 -39.65 14.56 -3.89
CA LYS A 141 -40.10 15.77 -4.59
C LYS A 141 -39.62 17.07 -3.92
N GLU A 142 -38.79 16.95 -2.88
CA GLU A 142 -38.35 18.06 -2.03
C GLU A 142 -36.83 18.02 -1.81
N PRO A 143 -36.20 19.11 -1.34
CA PRO A 143 -34.78 19.09 -1.04
C PRO A 143 -34.48 18.19 0.17
N VAL A 144 -33.39 17.43 0.09
CA VAL A 144 -32.97 16.50 1.14
C VAL A 144 -31.60 16.91 1.69
N ARG A 145 -31.50 16.93 3.02
CA ARG A 145 -30.23 17.09 3.75
C ARG A 145 -29.74 15.72 4.18
N LEU A 146 -28.75 15.19 3.48
CA LEU A 146 -28.16 13.88 3.75
C LEU A 146 -26.91 14.05 4.61
N TYR A 147 -26.88 13.30 5.71
CA TYR A 147 -25.68 13.08 6.51
C TYR A 147 -25.24 11.63 6.38
N LEU A 148 -23.99 11.42 5.98
CA LEU A 148 -23.40 10.10 5.75
C LEU A 148 -22.11 10.00 6.56
N ARG A 149 -21.95 8.98 7.41
CA ARG A 149 -20.77 8.86 8.29
C ARG A 149 -20.28 7.43 8.52
N THR A 150 -18.98 7.31 8.78
CA THR A 150 -18.32 6.17 9.43
C THR A 150 -17.80 6.62 10.80
N LEU A 151 -16.89 5.84 11.41
CA LEU A 151 -16.16 6.27 12.60
C LEU A 151 -15.19 7.42 12.29
N ASP A 152 -14.52 7.35 11.14
CA ASP A 152 -13.41 8.25 10.80
C ASP A 152 -13.79 9.35 9.79
N ASN A 153 -14.92 9.20 9.10
CA ASN A 153 -15.31 10.09 8.00
C ASN A 153 -16.77 10.53 8.13
N HIS A 154 -17.07 11.75 7.69
CA HIS A 154 -18.44 12.25 7.57
C HIS A 154 -18.60 13.14 6.35
N TYR A 155 -19.80 13.12 5.79
CA TYR A 155 -20.19 13.87 4.60
C TYR A 155 -21.56 14.48 4.81
N TYR A 156 -21.70 15.73 4.38
CA TYR A 156 -22.97 16.45 4.42
C TYR A 156 -23.31 16.93 3.02
N LEU A 157 -24.51 16.59 2.54
CA LEU A 157 -24.95 16.88 1.19
C LEU A 157 -26.35 17.51 1.25
N ASN A 158 -26.53 18.61 0.53
CA ASN A 158 -27.84 19.19 0.25
C ASN A 158 -28.19 18.81 -1.19
N LEU A 159 -29.20 17.95 -1.38
CA LEU A 159 -29.65 17.53 -2.70
C LEU A 159 -30.98 18.19 -3.04
N LEU A 160 -31.07 18.83 -4.20
CA LEU A 160 -32.30 19.33 -4.77
C LEU A 160 -33.26 18.17 -5.14
N PRO A 161 -34.56 18.45 -5.31
CA PRO A 161 -35.51 17.45 -5.80
C PRO A 161 -35.00 16.78 -7.08
N ARG A 162 -35.04 15.45 -7.14
CA ARG A 162 -34.58 14.65 -8.30
C ARG A 162 -33.09 14.75 -8.63
N GLU A 163 -32.29 15.42 -7.81
CA GLU A 163 -30.85 15.51 -8.04
C GLU A 163 -30.17 14.16 -7.88
N THR A 164 -29.21 13.90 -8.77
CA THR A 164 -28.28 12.78 -8.65
C THR A 164 -26.87 13.35 -8.54
N THR A 165 -26.15 12.94 -7.50
CA THR A 165 -24.76 13.32 -7.29
C THR A 165 -23.88 12.09 -7.13
N THR A 166 -22.59 12.24 -7.41
CA THR A 166 -21.60 11.18 -7.19
C THR A 166 -20.58 11.62 -6.17
N LEU A 167 -20.25 10.74 -5.25
CA LEU A 167 -19.27 10.97 -4.20
C LEU A 167 -18.21 9.87 -4.23
N VAL A 168 -16.94 10.22 -4.05
CA VAL A 168 -15.86 9.23 -3.87
C VAL A 168 -15.57 9.11 -2.39
N VAL A 169 -15.77 7.90 -1.85
CA VAL A 169 -15.68 7.63 -0.41
C VAL A 169 -14.84 6.37 -0.13
N PRO A 170 -14.25 6.21 1.06
CA PRO A 170 -13.68 4.94 1.48
C PRO A 170 -14.71 3.81 1.42
N ARG A 171 -14.28 2.63 1.01
CA ARG A 171 -15.06 1.39 0.95
C ARG A 171 -15.34 0.92 2.36
N ASP A 172 -16.51 1.26 2.86
CA ASP A 172 -16.93 0.95 4.22
C ASP A 172 -18.46 0.85 4.33
N ARG A 173 -18.95 0.48 5.52
CA ARG A 173 -20.34 0.58 5.91
C ARG A 173 -20.59 1.97 6.52
N TYR A 174 -21.46 2.73 5.88
CA TYR A 174 -21.89 4.03 6.34
C TYR A 174 -23.21 3.95 7.09
N VAL A 175 -23.34 4.76 8.12
CA VAL A 175 -24.65 5.16 8.67
C VAL A 175 -25.09 6.39 7.90
N TYR A 176 -26.29 6.35 7.32
CA TYR A 176 -26.91 7.51 6.70
C TYR A 176 -28.09 7.97 7.53
N SER A 177 -28.35 9.27 7.51
CA SER A 177 -29.59 9.88 8.00
C SER A 177 -29.96 11.07 7.13
N PHE A 178 -31.24 11.23 6.82
CA PHE A 178 -31.74 12.39 6.10
C PHE A 178 -33.16 12.74 6.52
N VAL A 179 -33.53 14.00 6.38
CA VAL A 179 -34.91 14.47 6.60
C VAL A 179 -35.61 14.60 5.25
N ALA A 180 -36.75 13.93 5.09
CA ALA A 180 -37.63 14.02 3.93
C ALA A 180 -39.07 13.70 4.34
N CYS A 181 -40.04 14.27 3.63
CA CYS A 181 -41.48 14.09 3.83
C CYS A 181 -41.95 14.35 5.28
N GLY A 182 -41.23 15.18 6.02
CA GLY A 182 -41.51 15.46 7.44
C GLY A 182 -40.92 14.47 8.43
N ASP A 183 -40.30 13.39 7.97
CA ASP A 183 -39.72 12.34 8.81
C ASP A 183 -38.19 12.30 8.73
N LEU A 184 -37.57 11.81 9.80
CA LEU A 184 -36.15 11.46 9.83
C LEU A 184 -35.98 10.00 9.42
N GLU A 185 -35.35 9.79 8.27
CA GLU A 185 -35.00 8.48 7.76
C GLU A 185 -33.53 8.17 8.10
N ALA A 186 -33.25 6.96 8.56
CA ALA A 186 -31.90 6.52 8.85
C ALA A 186 -31.67 5.05 8.50
N GLY A 187 -30.44 4.68 8.19
CA GLY A 187 -30.10 3.31 7.85
C GLY A 187 -28.62 3.09 7.60
N TYR A 188 -28.32 1.95 6.98
CA TYR A 188 -26.95 1.55 6.63
C TYR A 188 -26.78 1.50 5.12
N TYR A 189 -25.61 1.92 4.64
CA TYR A 189 -25.23 1.86 3.24
C TYR A 189 -23.84 1.24 3.10
N GLU A 190 -23.75 0.15 2.34
CA GLU A 190 -22.49 -0.53 2.04
C GLU A 190 -21.86 0.07 0.78
N ALA A 191 -20.83 0.91 0.96
CA ALA A 191 -20.08 1.50 -0.14
C ALA A 191 -19.12 0.47 -0.75
N ARG A 192 -19.65 -0.65 -1.24
CA ARG A 192 -18.89 -1.77 -1.81
C ARG A 192 -19.38 -2.19 -3.19
N VAL A 193 -20.60 -1.79 -3.54
CA VAL A 193 -21.34 -2.25 -4.71
C VAL A 193 -21.75 -1.02 -5.50
N MET A 194 -21.82 -1.12 -6.84
CA MET A 194 -22.38 -0.06 -7.70
C MET A 194 -23.90 0.15 -7.49
N ILE A 195 -24.40 -0.08 -6.26
CA ILE A 195 -25.79 0.14 -5.89
C ILE A 195 -25.90 1.61 -5.44
N PRO A 196 -26.71 2.42 -6.13
CA PRO A 196 -26.94 3.79 -5.72
C PRO A 196 -27.66 3.87 -4.37
N LEU A 197 -27.32 4.87 -3.57
CA LEU A 197 -28.09 5.24 -2.38
C LEU A 197 -29.31 6.06 -2.82
N ASP A 198 -30.47 5.42 -2.80
CA ASP A 198 -31.74 6.04 -3.15
C ASP A 198 -32.43 6.63 -1.91
N LEU A 199 -32.50 7.95 -1.86
CA LEU A 199 -33.23 8.68 -0.82
C LEU A 199 -34.70 8.76 -1.23
N LYS A 200 -35.57 8.09 -0.49
CA LYS A 200 -37.02 8.02 -0.74
C LYS A 200 -37.77 8.15 0.57
N CYS A 201 -38.98 8.71 0.53
CA CYS A 201 -39.87 8.70 1.68
C CYS A 201 -40.44 7.29 1.85
N THR A 202 -40.45 6.76 3.08
CA THR A 202 -41.03 5.45 3.36
C THR A 202 -42.49 5.51 3.81
N SER A 203 -43.03 6.71 4.09
CA SER A 203 -44.43 6.90 4.44
C SER A 203 -45.36 6.50 3.29
N LYS A 204 -46.31 5.61 3.57
CA LYS A 204 -47.35 5.11 2.65
C LYS A 204 -48.42 6.17 2.36
#